data_AF-A0A5C7H3L3-F1
#
_entry.id   AF-A0A5C7H3L3-F1
#
_cell.length_a   1.000
_cell.length_b   1.000
_cell.length_c   1.000
_cell.angle_alpha   90.00
_cell.angle_beta   90.00
_cell.angle_gamma   90.00
#
_symmetry.space_group_name_H-M   'P 1'
#
loop_
_entity.id
_entity.type
_entity.pdbx_description
1 polymer ?
#
loop_
_entity_poly.entity_id
_entity_poly.type
_entity_poly.pdbx_seq_one_letter_code
_entity_poly.pdbx_strand_id
1 'polypeptide(L)' 'MVQIKLDVIVEVHDKVRVVSDEFVDIIPTKLPKELPPRRNIDHRIKLEQVAKLTTKALYRMAL' A
#
# COMPACT_ATOMS: atom_id res chain seq x y z
N MET A 1 16.96 -5.62 -14.21
CA MET A 1 16.10 -4.42 -14.36
C MET A 1 14.88 -4.63 -13.49
N VAL A 2 14.74 -3.87 -12.41
CA VAL A 2 13.60 -3.94 -11.48
C VAL A 2 12.90 -2.58 -11.54
N GLN A 3 11.58 -2.58 -11.73
CA GLN A 3 10.78 -1.34 -11.78
C GLN A 3 10.51 -0.85 -10.36
N ILE A 4 11.09 0.29 -9.98
CA ILE A 4 10.82 0.95 -8.71
C ILE A 4 10.19 2.31 -9.05
N LYS A 5 8.87 2.42 -8.78
CA LYS A 5 7.91 3.40 -9.33
C LYS A 5 7.66 3.27 -10.83
N LEU A 6 6.40 3.55 -11.20
CA LEU A 6 5.75 3.20 -12.46
C LEU A 6 6.51 3.55 -13.76
N ASP A 7 7.51 4.44 -13.74
CA ASP A 7 8.33 4.79 -14.91
C ASP A 7 9.80 5.15 -14.60
N VAL A 8 10.37 4.72 -13.46
CA VAL A 8 11.80 4.98 -13.16
C VAL A 8 12.58 3.66 -13.10
N ILE A 9 13.53 3.51 -14.03
CA ILE A 9 14.49 2.40 -14.02
C ILE A 9 15.69 2.84 -13.19
N VAL A 10 15.84 2.26 -12.01
CA VAL A 10 17.01 2.47 -11.15
C VAL A 10 17.88 1.23 -11.24
N GLU A 11 19.17 1.41 -11.50
CA GLU A 11 20.15 0.32 -11.36
C GLU A 11 20.33 -0.01 -9.88
N VAL A 12 19.96 -1.23 -9.51
CA VAL A 12 20.04 -1.74 -8.15
C VAL A 12 21.26 -2.64 -8.05
N HIS A 13 22.09 -2.42 -7.02
CA HIS A 13 23.27 -3.24 -6.74
C HIS A 13 22.88 -4.71 -6.52
N ASP A 14 23.65 -5.66 -7.06
CA ASP A 14 23.29 -7.09 -7.10
C ASP A 14 22.95 -7.68 -5.72
N LYS A 15 23.66 -7.26 -4.67
CA LYS A 15 23.37 -7.67 -3.28
C LYS A 15 21.94 -7.33 -2.82
N VAL A 16 21.38 -6.21 -3.28
CA VAL A 16 20.01 -5.78 -2.94
C VAL A 16 19.00 -6.54 -3.77
N ARG A 17 19.36 -6.90 -5.02
CA ARG A 17 18.52 -7.72 -5.89
C ARG A 17 18.28 -9.11 -5.30
N VAL A 18 19.32 -9.73 -4.74
CA VAL A 18 19.21 -11.04 -4.07
C VAL A 18 18.16 -10.99 -2.94
N VAL A 19 18.19 -9.94 -2.12
CA VAL A 19 17.22 -9.77 -1.03
C VAL A 19 15.80 -9.52 -1.56
N SER A 20 15.64 -8.72 -2.62
CA SER A 20 14.32 -8.52 -3.23
C SER A 20 13.75 -9.79 -3.84
N ASP A 21 14.58 -10.60 -4.48
CA ASP A 21 14.16 -11.88 -5.07
C ASP A 21 13.78 -12.90 -3.98
N GLU A 22 14.45 -12.87 -2.82
CA GLU A 22 14.16 -13.71 -1.65
C GLU A 22 12.82 -13.35 -0.97
N PHE A 23 12.46 -12.05 -0.94
CA PHE A 23 11.25 -11.55 -0.27
C PHE A 23 10.19 -11.03 -1.25
N VAL A 24 10.06 -11.67 -2.41
CA VAL A 24 9.14 -11.25 -3.48
C VAL A 24 7.67 -11.25 -3.06
N ASP A 25 7.31 -12.09 -2.09
CA ASP A 25 5.99 -12.20 -1.47
C ASP A 25 5.68 -11.04 -0.52
N ILE A 26 6.70 -10.54 0.18
CA ILE A 26 6.60 -9.38 1.09
C ILE A 26 6.66 -8.05 0.32
N ILE A 27 7.51 -7.99 -0.71
CA ILE A 27 7.78 -6.78 -1.50
C ILE A 27 7.45 -7.04 -2.97
N PRO A 28 6.16 -7.25 -3.31
CA PRO A 28 5.78 -7.50 -4.69
C PRO A 28 5.83 -6.22 -5.52
N THR A 29 6.23 -6.34 -6.77
CA THR A 29 6.27 -5.22 -7.73
C THR A 29 4.89 -4.60 -7.98
N LYS A 30 3.82 -5.38 -7.78
CA LYS A 30 2.42 -4.95 -7.91
C LYS A 30 1.63 -5.44 -6.70
N LEU A 31 0.70 -4.62 -6.23
CA LEU A 31 -0.21 -5.01 -5.16
C LEU A 31 -1.06 -6.23 -5.60
N PRO A 32 -1.13 -7.29 -4.78
CA PRO A 32 -1.99 -8.43 -5.06
C PRO A 32 -3.47 -7.99 -5.07
N LYS A 33 -4.29 -8.68 -5.87
CA LYS A 33 -5.74 -8.42 -5.94
C LYS A 33 -6.51 -9.02 -4.75
N GLU A 34 -5.87 -9.93 -4.04
CA GLU A 34 -6.45 -10.66 -2.92
C GLU A 34 -6.37 -9.84 -1.64
N LEU A 35 -7.33 -10.06 -0.75
CA LEU A 35 -7.32 -9.43 0.56
C LEU A 35 -6.23 -10.07 1.43
N PRO A 36 -5.50 -9.26 2.22
CA PRO A 36 -4.56 -9.81 3.19
C PRO A 36 -5.31 -10.68 4.21
N PRO A 37 -4.62 -11.66 4.84
CA PRO A 37 -5.20 -12.47 5.89
C PRO A 37 -5.84 -11.61 6.99
N ARG A 38 -7.01 -12.03 7.48
CA ARG A 38 -7.66 -11.36 8.61
C ARG A 38 -6.76 -11.45 9.84
N ARG A 39 -6.56 -10.32 10.51
CA ARG A 39 -5.80 -10.26 11.76
C ARG A 39 -6.75 -10.58 12.93
N ASN A 40 -6.22 -11.16 14.01
CA ASN A 40 -6.98 -11.39 15.25
C ASN A 40 -7.28 -10.10 16.04
N ILE A 41 -6.81 -8.95 15.55
CA ILE A 41 -6.95 -7.65 16.22
C ILE A 41 -7.75 -6.74 15.30
N ASP A 42 -8.88 -6.25 15.81
CA ASP A 42 -9.67 -5.23 15.14
C ASP A 42 -9.18 -3.83 15.53
N HIS A 43 -8.93 -2.99 14.54
CA HIS A 43 -8.67 -1.57 14.78
C HIS A 43 -10.00 -0.84 15.02
N ARG A 44 -10.19 -0.34 16.24
CA ARG A 44 -11.35 0.48 16.60
C ARG A 44 -10.98 1.95 16.58
N ILE A 45 -11.75 2.75 15.86
CA ILE A 45 -11.65 4.21 15.89
C ILE A 45 -12.47 4.71 17.08
N LYS A 46 -11.81 5.29 18.08
CA LYS A 46 -12.48 5.95 19.21
C LYS A 46 -12.81 7.39 18.81
N LEU A 47 -14.02 7.82 19.14
CA LEU A 47 -14.45 9.19 18.94
C LEU A 47 -14.38 9.95 20.27
N GLU A 48 -14.04 11.22 20.20
CA GLU A 48 -14.28 12.15 21.31
C GLU A 48 -15.79 12.26 21.56
N GLN A 49 -16.21 12.49 22.81
CA GLN A 49 -17.60 12.33 23.27
C GLN A 49 -18.64 13.15 22.46
N VAL A 50 -18.23 14.22 21.79
CA VAL A 50 -19.12 15.13 21.03
C VAL A 50 -18.66 15.26 19.56
N ALA A 51 -17.72 14.43 19.11
CA ALA A 51 -17.23 14.49 17.73
C ALA A 51 -18.28 13.97 16.74
N LYS A 52 -18.79 14.87 15.90
CA LYS A 52 -19.60 14.50 14.74
C LYS A 52 -18.70 13.96 13.63
N LEU A 53 -19.13 12.88 12.99
CA LEU A 53 -18.48 12.41 11.77
C LEU A 53 -18.58 13.49 10.69
N THR A 54 -17.49 13.67 9.96
CA THR A 54 -17.46 14.64 8.87
C THR A 54 -18.01 13.99 7.61
N THR A 55 -19.06 14.59 7.04
CA THR A 55 -19.54 14.26 5.70
C THR A 55 -19.24 15.44 4.78
N LYS A 56 -18.32 15.27 3.83
CA LYS A 56 -18.02 16.28 2.80
C LYS A 56 -18.62 15.84 1.47
N ALA A 57 -19.05 16.81 0.66
CA ALA A 57 -19.45 16.53 -0.72
C ALA A 57 -18.25 15.97 -1.51
N LEU A 58 -18.54 15.05 -2.45
CA LEU A 58 -17.53 14.52 -3.36
C LEU A 58 -16.95 15.65 -4.22
N TYR A 59 -15.67 15.56 -4.53
CA TYR A 59 -15.04 16.52 -5.43
C TYR A 59 -15.58 16.34 -6.86
N ARG A 60 -15.73 17.45 -7.60
CA ARG A 60 -16.12 17.40 -9.01
C ARG A 60 -14.96 16.89 -9.84
N MET A 61 -15.05 15.66 -10.35
CA MET A 61 -14.09 15.14 -11.32
C MET A 61 -14.41 15.64 -12.72
N ALA A 62 -13.38 15.81 -13.55
CA ALA A 62 -13.55 16.01 -14.98
C ALA A 62 -14.02 14.70 -15.65
N LEU A 63 -14.83 14.82 -16.70
CA LEU A 63 -15.27 13.71 -17.55
C LEU A 63 -14.20 13.34 -18.58
#